data_AF-A0A4T0NP47-F1
#
_entry.id   AF-A0A4T0NP47-F1
#
_cell.length_a   1.000
_cell.length_b   1.000
_cell.length_c   1.000
_cell.angle_alpha   90.00
_cell.angle_beta   90.00
_cell.angle_gamma   90.00
#
_symmetry.space_group_name_H-M   'P 1'
#
loop_
_entity.id
_entity.type
_entity.pdbx_description
1 polymer ?
#
loop_
_entity_poly.entity_id
_entity_poly.type
_entity_poly.pdbx_seq_one_letter_code
_entity_poly.pdbx_strand_id
1 'polypeptide(L)'
;MEIISPISFIIGFLSEGRQKSLFQLAIAGAFLVHYVNRAIIYPYLNPSKSLSHVLVLLSAGCFNTANGSIQGKYLADTSINKISLVGCVLFIAGLAGNVYHDRLLFRLKRESNGGYIIPKGALFDYVSYPNYFCEWIEWLGYVLLCQSNTLNDAPVVFLIALVATMSPRAYKGHLWYKKKFKEYPQSRKIVIPFIL
;
A
#
# COMPACT_ATOMS: atom_id res chain seq x y z
N MET A 1 -14.78 -0.20 -0.02
CA MET A 1 -14.12 -1.36 0.59
C MET A 1 -12.94 -0.96 1.46
N GLU A 2 -12.00 -0.12 1.01
CA GLU A 2 -10.82 0.26 1.81
C GLU A 2 -11.14 0.94 3.16
N ILE A 3 -12.23 1.71 3.24
CA ILE A 3 -12.67 2.38 4.49
C ILE A 3 -12.99 1.39 5.63
N ILE A 4 -13.24 0.12 5.30
CA ILE A 4 -13.52 -0.93 6.29
C ILE A 4 -12.28 -1.22 7.13
N SER A 5 -11.08 -1.18 6.52
CA SER A 5 -9.85 -1.53 7.23
C SER A 5 -9.51 -0.60 8.41
N PRO A 6 -9.52 0.74 8.30
CA PRO A 6 -9.25 1.61 9.44
C PRO A 6 -10.32 1.48 10.53
N ILE A 7 -11.59 1.23 10.17
CA ILE A 7 -12.67 1.01 11.15
C ILE A 7 -12.41 -0.29 11.92
N SER A 8 -12.19 -1.40 11.21
CA SER A 8 -11.87 -2.69 11.81
C SER A 8 -10.59 -2.65 12.65
N PHE A 9 -9.58 -1.90 12.19
CA PHE A 9 -8.36 -1.65 12.95
C PHE A 9 -8.63 -0.92 14.27
N ILE A 10 -9.40 0.16 14.25
CA ILE A 10 -9.75 0.91 15.47
C ILE A 10 -10.51 -0.01 16.44
N ILE A 11 -11.48 -0.78 15.95
CA ILE A 11 -12.24 -1.72 16.79
C ILE A 11 -11.29 -2.74 17.44
N GLY A 12 -10.40 -3.39 16.67
CA GLY A 12 -9.44 -4.36 17.21
C GLY A 12 -8.39 -3.73 18.13
N PHE A 13 -7.98 -2.49 17.87
CA PHE A 13 -7.01 -1.79 18.70
C PHE A 13 -7.59 -1.36 20.05
N LEU A 14 -8.89 -1.01 20.08
CA LEU A 14 -9.61 -0.60 21.28
C LEU A 14 -10.25 -1.75 22.05
N SER A 15 -10.39 -2.95 21.47
CA SER A 15 -11.02 -4.10 22.14
C SER A 15 -10.22 -4.62 23.34
N GLU A 16 -8.92 -4.31 23.41
CA GLU A 16 -8.04 -4.74 24.50
C GLU A 16 -7.93 -3.66 25.58
N GLY A 17 -8.36 -3.96 26.81
CA GLY A 17 -8.41 -3.05 27.96
C GLY A 17 -7.06 -2.60 28.55
N ARG A 18 -5.94 -2.87 27.87
CA ARG A 18 -4.60 -2.42 28.27
C ARG A 18 -4.39 -0.96 27.90
N GLN A 19 -3.76 -0.18 28.79
CA GLN A 19 -3.29 1.16 28.47
C GLN A 19 -2.34 1.13 27.27
N LYS A 20 -2.57 2.01 26.30
CA LYS A 20 -1.76 2.10 25.08
C LYS A 20 -0.64 3.10 25.29
N SER A 21 0.58 2.70 24.98
CA SER A 21 1.75 3.60 24.99
C SER A 21 1.62 4.66 23.89
N LEU A 22 2.33 5.78 24.06
CA LEU A 22 2.44 6.82 23.03
C LEU A 22 2.98 6.25 21.70
N PHE A 23 3.88 5.28 21.76
CA PHE A 23 4.44 4.63 20.57
C PHE A 23 3.38 3.80 19.83
N GLN A 24 2.55 3.03 20.53
CA GLN A 24 1.45 2.31 19.92
C GLN A 24 0.44 3.27 19.26
N LEU A 25 0.12 4.39 19.91
CA LEU A 25 -0.74 5.43 19.33
C LEU A 25 -0.14 6.05 18.06
N ALA A 26 1.16 6.30 18.05
CA ALA A 26 1.86 6.82 16.87
C ALA A 26 1.83 5.83 15.70
N ILE A 27 2.04 4.53 15.96
CA ILE A 27 2.00 3.46 14.95
C ILE A 27 0.57 3.25 14.43
N ALA A 28 -0.43 3.30 15.31
CA ALA A 28 -1.83 3.29 14.92
C ALA A 28 -2.15 4.49 14.02
N GLY A 29 -1.66 5.68 14.38
CA GLY A 29 -1.77 6.89 13.55
C GLY A 29 -1.15 6.70 12.16
N ALA A 30 0.02 6.08 12.06
CA ALA A 30 0.66 5.77 10.78
C ALA A 30 -0.23 4.88 9.89
N PHE A 31 -0.78 3.79 10.45
CA PHE A 31 -1.73 2.92 9.75
C PHE A 31 -2.97 3.70 9.26
N LEU A 32 -3.54 4.53 10.13
CA LEU A 32 -4.73 5.32 9.79
C LEU A 32 -4.44 6.37 8.72
N VAL A 33 -3.29 7.02 8.73
CA VAL A 33 -2.90 8.00 7.70
C VAL A 33 -2.82 7.34 6.32
N HIS A 34 -2.23 6.14 6.23
CA HIS A 34 -2.24 5.37 4.99
C HIS A 34 -3.68 5.17 4.49
N TYR A 35 -4.57 4.68 5.35
CA TYR A 35 -5.94 4.39 4.96
C TYR A 35 -6.81 5.63 4.74
N VAL A 36 -6.53 6.77 5.36
CA VAL A 36 -7.15 8.06 4.99
C VAL A 36 -6.79 8.41 3.56
N ASN A 37 -5.50 8.31 3.20
CA ASN A 37 -5.09 8.51 1.82
C ASN A 37 -5.76 7.48 0.88
N ARG A 38 -5.75 6.19 1.24
CA ARG A 38 -6.21 5.12 0.35
C ARG A 38 -7.73 5.03 0.20
N ALA A 39 -8.49 5.27 1.27
CA ALA A 39 -9.93 5.11 1.30
C ALA A 39 -10.70 6.38 0.95
N ILE A 40 -10.11 7.57 1.15
CA ILE A 40 -10.79 8.86 0.97
C ILE A 40 -10.12 9.67 -0.14
N ILE A 41 -8.84 10.00 0.00
CA ILE A 41 -8.15 10.93 -0.90
C ILE A 41 -7.95 10.31 -2.29
N TYR A 42 -7.42 9.08 -2.35
CA TYR A 42 -7.11 8.39 -3.59
C TYR A 42 -8.35 8.18 -4.48
N PRO A 43 -9.49 7.66 -3.97
CA PRO A 43 -10.69 7.50 -4.78
C PRO A 43 -11.26 8.83 -5.28
N TYR A 44 -11.17 9.90 -4.48
CA TYR A 44 -11.62 11.23 -4.88
C TYR A 44 -10.79 11.82 -6.03
N LEU A 45 -9.47 11.57 -6.05
CA LEU A 45 -8.57 12.14 -7.07
C LEU A 45 -8.49 11.33 -8.36
N ASN A 46 -8.84 10.04 -8.32
CA ASN A 46 -8.65 9.12 -9.44
C ASN A 46 -9.62 9.43 -10.61
N PRO A 47 -9.11 9.82 -11.80
CA PRO A 47 -9.92 10.44 -12.85
C PRO A 47 -10.90 9.54 -13.62
N SER A 48 -10.91 8.22 -13.41
CA SER A 48 -11.95 7.31 -13.93
C SER A 48 -11.72 5.88 -13.41
N LYS A 49 -12.80 5.17 -13.08
CA LYS A 49 -12.78 3.72 -12.82
C LYS A 49 -13.90 3.07 -13.63
N SER A 50 -13.58 1.98 -14.31
CA SER A 50 -14.61 0.99 -14.67
C SER A 50 -15.24 0.42 -13.39
N LEU A 51 -16.52 0.08 -13.46
CA LEU A 51 -17.21 -0.56 -12.34
C LEU A 51 -16.48 -1.85 -11.97
N SER A 52 -16.10 -1.95 -10.70
CA SER A 52 -15.47 -3.17 -10.18
C SER A 52 -16.54 -4.24 -10.00
N HIS A 53 -16.24 -5.48 -10.39
CA HIS A 53 -17.15 -6.60 -10.18
C HIS A 53 -17.51 -6.74 -8.69
N VAL A 54 -18.78 -7.01 -8.38
CA VAL A 54 -19.29 -7.12 -7.00
C VAL A 54 -18.48 -8.12 -6.17
N LEU A 55 -18.08 -9.25 -6.76
CA LEU A 55 -17.26 -10.25 -6.07
C LEU A 55 -15.91 -9.69 -5.60
N VAL A 56 -15.31 -8.77 -6.35
CA VAL A 56 -14.05 -8.10 -5.97
C VAL A 56 -14.28 -7.14 -4.80
N LEU A 57 -15.43 -6.45 -4.78
CA LEU A 57 -15.79 -5.55 -3.68
C LEU A 57 -16.03 -6.34 -2.38
N LEU A 58 -16.73 -7.48 -2.47
CA LEU A 58 -17.00 -8.35 -1.33
C LEU A 58 -15.71 -9.00 -0.81
N SER A 59 -14.88 -9.58 -1.67
CA SER A 59 -13.63 -10.23 -1.26
C SER A 59 -12.66 -9.24 -0.61
N ALA A 60 -12.54 -8.03 -1.17
CA ALA A 60 -11.73 -6.98 -0.58
C ALA A 60 -12.34 -6.40 0.71
N GLY A 61 -13.67 -6.39 0.84
CA GLY A 61 -14.34 -6.07 2.09
C GLY A 61 -13.97 -7.08 3.18
N CYS A 62 -14.13 -8.37 2.91
CA CYS A 62 -13.75 -9.44 3.84
C CYS A 62 -12.28 -9.37 4.23
N PHE A 63 -11.39 -9.20 3.24
CA PHE A 63 -9.95 -9.05 3.50
C PHE A 63 -9.66 -7.83 4.37
N ASN A 64 -10.21 -6.66 4.06
CA ASN A 64 -9.96 -5.45 4.83
C ASN A 64 -10.52 -5.52 6.26
N THR A 65 -11.66 -6.18 6.47
CA THR A 65 -12.18 -6.47 7.82
C THR A 65 -11.23 -7.36 8.60
N ALA A 66 -10.83 -8.49 8.03
CA ALA A 66 -9.96 -9.45 8.71
C ALA A 66 -8.59 -8.82 9.00
N ASN A 67 -7.95 -8.24 7.97
CA ASN A 67 -6.65 -7.61 8.09
C ASN A 67 -6.66 -6.44 9.08
N GLY A 68 -7.64 -5.53 8.96
CA GLY A 68 -7.76 -4.39 9.88
C GLY A 68 -7.87 -4.84 11.33
N SER A 69 -8.81 -5.75 11.63
CA SER A 69 -9.03 -6.27 12.99
C SER A 69 -7.79 -6.96 13.56
N ILE A 70 -7.14 -7.83 12.77
CA ILE A 70 -5.95 -8.57 13.19
C ILE A 70 -4.78 -7.61 13.46
N GLN A 71 -4.56 -6.62 12.60
CA GLN A 71 -3.50 -5.63 12.76
C GLN A 71 -3.74 -4.74 13.99
N GLY A 72 -4.98 -4.31 14.21
CA GLY A 72 -5.36 -3.50 15.37
C GLY A 72 -5.13 -4.26 16.68
N LYS A 73 -5.60 -5.51 16.74
CA LYS A 73 -5.43 -6.37 17.91
C LYS A 73 -3.96 -6.68 18.18
N TYR A 74 -3.20 -7.03 17.14
CA TYR A 74 -1.76 -7.29 17.25
C TYR A 74 -1.01 -6.09 17.87
N LEU A 75 -1.26 -4.88 17.36
CA LEU A 75 -0.61 -3.68 17.89
C LEU A 75 -1.04 -3.38 19.34
N ALA A 76 -2.30 -3.65 19.67
CA ALA A 76 -2.84 -3.46 21.02
C ALA A 76 -2.23 -4.41 22.06
N ASP A 77 -1.89 -5.63 21.66
CA ASP A 77 -1.28 -6.65 22.51
C ASP A 77 0.25 -6.54 22.58
N THR A 78 0.88 -5.98 21.54
CA THR A 78 2.33 -5.85 21.44
C THR A 78 2.84 -4.70 22.31
N SER A 79 3.80 -4.99 23.19
CA SER A 79 4.45 -3.98 24.03
C SER A 79 5.53 -3.22 23.27
N ILE A 80 5.24 -1.98 22.87
CA ILE A 80 6.19 -1.12 22.14
C ILE A 80 6.74 -0.05 23.08
N ASN A 81 8.00 -0.21 23.50
CA ASN A 81 8.68 0.72 24.42
C ASN A 81 9.63 1.70 23.71
N LYS A 82 9.87 1.52 22.41
CA LYS A 82 10.71 2.37 21.58
C LYS A 82 10.25 2.33 20.14
N ILE A 83 10.41 3.44 19.42
CA ILE A 83 10.11 3.50 17.99
C ILE A 83 11.35 3.14 17.16
N SER A 84 11.15 2.38 16.09
CA SER A 84 12.22 2.05 15.15
C SER A 84 12.45 3.24 14.20
N LEU A 85 13.60 3.91 14.30
CA LEU A 85 13.95 5.02 13.40
C LEU A 85 14.01 4.56 11.94
N VAL A 86 14.57 3.37 11.68
CA VAL A 86 14.58 2.77 10.35
C VAL A 86 13.14 2.51 9.88
N GLY A 87 12.29 1.96 10.75
CA GLY A 87 10.87 1.77 10.46
C GLY A 87 10.15 3.07 10.10
N CYS A 88 10.40 4.15 10.85
CA CYS A 88 9.85 5.48 10.55
C CYS A 88 10.29 5.98 9.17
N VAL A 89 11.59 5.92 8.87
CA VAL A 89 12.14 6.40 7.59
C VAL A 89 11.54 5.62 6.43
N LEU A 90 11.50 4.29 6.52
CA LEU A 90 10.92 3.45 5.46
C LEU A 90 9.42 3.70 5.30
N PHE A 91 8.67 3.81 6.39
CA PHE A 91 7.24 4.07 6.35
C PHE A 91 6.94 5.41 5.67
N ILE A 92 7.60 6.49 6.12
CA ILE A 92 7.39 7.85 5.58
C ILE A 92 7.83 7.93 4.12
N ALA A 93 9.01 7.41 3.78
CA ALA A 93 9.51 7.43 2.40
C ALA A 93 8.62 6.59 1.47
N GLY A 94 8.18 5.43 1.95
CA GLY A 94 7.25 4.55 1.22
C GLY A 94 5.89 5.23 0.98
N LEU A 95 5.26 5.78 2.02
CA LEU A 95 3.98 6.48 1.91
C LEU A 95 4.09 7.71 0.99
N ALA A 96 5.11 8.55 1.19
CA ALA A 96 5.32 9.73 0.36
C ALA A 96 5.57 9.35 -1.10
N GLY A 97 6.38 8.32 -1.34
CA GLY A 97 6.65 7.78 -2.67
C GLY A 97 5.41 7.20 -3.33
N ASN A 98 4.59 6.45 -2.60
CA ASN A 98 3.33 5.88 -3.09
C ASN A 98 2.37 6.99 -3.53
N VAL A 99 2.11 7.96 -2.64
CA VAL A 99 1.24 9.11 -2.90
C VAL A 99 1.74 9.94 -4.08
N TYR A 100 3.05 10.20 -4.15
CA TYR A 100 3.64 10.96 -5.24
C TYR A 100 3.43 10.27 -6.59
N HIS A 101 3.73 8.98 -6.69
CA HIS A 101 3.61 8.25 -7.95
C HIS A 101 2.15 8.02 -8.37
N ASP A 102 1.22 7.86 -7.42
CA ASP A 102 -0.22 7.83 -7.71
C ASP A 102 -0.71 9.16 -8.29
N ARG A 103 -0.32 10.29 -7.68
CA ARG A 103 -0.68 11.63 -8.18
C ARG A 103 -0.07 11.91 -9.55
N LEU A 104 1.18 11.52 -9.75
CA LEU A 104 1.85 11.63 -11.05
C LEU A 104 1.10 10.82 -12.11
N LEU A 105 0.71 9.58 -11.81
CA LEU A 105 -0.08 8.75 -12.73
C LEU A 105 -1.45 9.38 -13.04
N PHE A 106 -2.12 9.96 -12.06
CA PHE A 106 -3.41 10.63 -12.27
C PHE A 106 -3.27 11.87 -13.16
N ARG A 107 -2.24 12.68 -12.97
CA ARG A 107 -1.95 13.83 -13.83
C ARG A 107 -1.75 13.37 -15.27
N LEU A 108 -0.88 12.39 -15.48
CA LEU A 108 -0.59 11.83 -16.80
C LEU A 108 -1.85 11.26 -17.47
N LYS A 109 -2.74 10.59 -16.73
CA LYS A 109 -4.03 10.10 -17.26
C LYS A 109 -5.01 11.21 -17.65
N ARG A 110 -4.98 12.36 -16.98
CA ARG A 110 -5.81 13.52 -17.34
C ARG A 110 -5.30 14.16 -18.63
N GLU A 111 -3.98 14.23 -18.78
CA GLU A 111 -3.33 14.75 -19.99
C GLU A 111 -3.56 13.86 -21.23
N SER A 112 -3.87 12.57 -21.04
CA SER A 112 -4.06 11.63 -22.14
C SER A 112 -5.45 11.64 -22.77
N ASN A 113 -6.39 12.49 -22.31
CA ASN A 113 -7.76 12.59 -22.82
C ASN A 113 -8.47 11.23 -23.00
N GLY A 114 -8.26 10.30 -22.07
CA GLY A 114 -8.86 8.96 -22.09
C GLY A 114 -8.06 7.90 -22.87
N GLY A 115 -6.99 8.29 -23.55
CA GLY A 115 -6.04 7.38 -24.17
C GLY A 115 -5.12 6.69 -23.15
N TYR A 116 -4.59 5.52 -23.52
CA TYR A 116 -3.51 4.90 -22.76
C TYR A 116 -2.18 5.56 -23.09
N ILE A 117 -1.35 5.75 -22.07
CA ILE A 117 -0.02 6.37 -22.20
C ILE A 117 1.03 5.57 -21.43
N ILE A 118 2.29 5.76 -21.80
CA ILE A 118 3.45 5.25 -21.07
C ILE A 118 3.77 6.24 -19.95
N PRO A 119 3.65 5.88 -18.65
CA PRO A 119 4.03 6.77 -17.57
C PRO A 119 5.53 7.07 -17.62
N LYS A 120 5.90 8.33 -17.38
CA LYS A 120 7.29 8.83 -17.37
C LYS A 120 7.52 9.74 -16.16
N GLY A 121 8.79 9.85 -15.76
CA GLY A 121 9.25 10.70 -14.66
C GLY A 121 9.43 9.95 -13.34
N ALA A 122 10.45 10.35 -12.59
CA ALA A 122 10.84 9.74 -11.32
C ALA A 122 11.04 8.22 -11.45
N LEU A 123 10.48 7.41 -10.55
CA LEU A 123 10.68 5.96 -10.60
C LEU A 123 9.98 5.29 -11.79
N PHE A 124 9.04 5.96 -12.47
CA PHE A 124 8.46 5.40 -13.69
C PHE A 124 9.49 5.21 -14.80
N ASP A 125 10.62 5.92 -14.76
CA ASP A 125 11.68 5.73 -15.76
C ASP A 125 12.38 4.38 -15.60
N TYR A 126 12.34 3.79 -14.40
CA TYR A 126 13.01 2.53 -14.05
C TYR A 126 12.05 1.36 -13.93
N VAL A 127 10.83 1.58 -13.41
CA VAL A 127 9.85 0.52 -13.13
C VAL A 127 8.44 0.90 -13.61
N SER A 128 7.61 -0.12 -13.81
CA SER A 128 6.25 0.06 -14.34
C SER A 128 5.25 0.43 -13.25
N TYR A 129 5.47 -0.07 -12.04
CA TYR A 129 4.61 0.09 -10.87
C TYR A 129 5.40 0.65 -9.67
N PRO A 130 5.95 1.88 -9.77
CA PRO A 130 6.71 2.49 -8.69
C PRO A 130 5.87 2.75 -7.44
N ASN A 131 4.58 3.04 -7.60
CA ASN A 131 3.66 3.16 -6.48
C ASN A 131 3.57 1.86 -5.67
N TYR A 132 3.62 0.69 -6.31
CA TYR A 132 3.61 -0.60 -5.62
C TYR A 132 4.91 -0.84 -4.86
N PHE A 133 6.05 -0.51 -5.48
CA PHE A 133 7.34 -0.59 -4.81
C PHE A 133 7.37 0.27 -3.55
N CYS A 134 6.92 1.53 -3.64
CA CYS A 134 6.83 2.41 -2.50
C CYS A 134 5.87 1.90 -1.43
N GLU A 135 4.73 1.31 -1.81
CA GLU A 135 3.78 0.67 -0.88
C GLU A 135 4.43 -0.53 -0.17
N TRP A 136 5.25 -1.34 -0.85
CA TRP A 136 5.99 -2.43 -0.20
C TRP A 136 7.01 -1.92 0.82
N ILE A 137 7.72 -0.84 0.49
CA ILE A 137 8.67 -0.18 1.42
C ILE A 137 7.93 0.43 2.62
N GLU A 138 6.76 1.02 2.40
CA GLU A 138 5.91 1.55 3.46
C GLU A 138 5.55 0.48 4.48
N TRP A 139 5.03 -0.65 4.00
CA TRP A 139 4.59 -1.75 4.85
C TRP A 139 5.75 -2.54 5.45
N LEU A 140 6.92 -2.57 4.82
CA LEU A 140 8.16 -3.02 5.45
C LEU A 140 8.55 -2.10 6.62
N GLY A 141 8.41 -0.79 6.46
CA GLY A 141 8.58 0.16 7.56
C GLY A 141 7.60 -0.12 8.70
N TYR A 142 6.33 -0.41 8.38
CA TYR A 142 5.30 -0.77 9.36
C TYR A 142 5.65 -2.04 10.16
N VAL A 143 6.18 -3.08 9.50
CA VAL A 143 6.68 -4.29 10.17
C VAL A 143 7.73 -3.94 11.22
N LEU A 144 8.70 -3.09 10.87
CA LEU A 144 9.76 -2.65 11.78
C LEU A 144 9.24 -1.75 12.92
N LEU A 145 8.23 -0.92 12.65
CA LEU A 145 7.57 -0.10 13.66
C LEU A 145 6.86 -0.95 14.71
N CYS A 146 6.15 -1.98 14.27
CA CYS A 146 5.48 -2.96 15.13
C CYS A 146 6.46 -3.94 15.82
N GLN A 147 7.77 -3.84 15.55
CA GLN A 147 8.81 -4.74 16.06
C GLN A 147 8.54 -6.23 15.75
N SER A 148 7.81 -6.49 14.66
CA SER A 148 7.48 -7.83 14.20
C SER A 148 8.68 -8.48 13.51
N ASN A 149 8.94 -9.75 13.81
CA ASN A 149 10.12 -10.47 13.33
C ASN A 149 9.86 -11.95 12.97
N THR A 150 8.64 -12.46 13.15
CA THR A 150 8.27 -13.83 12.82
C THR A 150 7.23 -13.89 11.71
N LEU A 151 7.15 -15.03 11.02
CA LEU A 151 6.13 -15.27 9.99
C LEU A 151 4.70 -15.38 10.56
N ASN A 152 4.55 -15.47 11.87
CA ASN A 152 3.25 -15.49 12.54
C ASN A 152 2.78 -14.08 12.93
N ASP A 153 3.65 -13.07 12.86
CA ASP A 153 3.29 -11.71 13.20
C ASP A 153 2.40 -11.10 12.13
N ALA A 154 1.28 -10.53 12.55
CA ALA A 154 0.29 -9.97 11.66
C ALA A 154 0.87 -8.95 10.64
N PRO A 155 1.79 -8.03 11.02
CA PRO A 155 2.41 -7.12 10.05
C PRO A 155 3.24 -7.83 8.98
N VAL A 156 3.94 -8.91 9.33
CA VAL A 156 4.75 -9.69 8.38
C VAL A 156 3.87 -10.45 7.42
N VAL A 157 2.83 -11.12 7.93
CA VAL A 157 1.83 -11.82 7.11
C VAL A 157 1.16 -10.85 6.13
N PHE A 158 0.81 -9.65 6.61
CA PHE A 158 0.20 -8.64 5.75
C PHE A 158 1.14 -8.16 4.64
N LEU A 159 2.41 -7.90 4.95
CA LEU A 159 3.40 -7.53 3.93
C LEU A 159 3.55 -8.62 2.86
N ILE A 160 3.61 -9.89 3.27
CA ILE A 160 3.70 -11.02 2.32
C ILE A 160 2.43 -11.09 1.46
N ALA A 161 1.24 -10.98 2.07
CA ALA A 161 -0.02 -10.99 1.36
C ALA A 161 -0.15 -9.82 0.37
N LEU A 162 0.32 -8.63 0.75
CA LEU A 162 0.37 -7.44 -0.10
C LEU A 162 1.25 -7.69 -1.33
N VAL A 163 2.49 -8.14 -1.14
CA VAL A 163 3.41 -8.45 -2.25
C VAL A 163 2.81 -9.52 -3.16
N ALA A 164 2.26 -10.60 -2.59
CA ALA A 164 1.69 -11.70 -3.34
C ALA A 164 0.45 -11.30 -4.16
N THR A 165 -0.40 -10.40 -3.64
CA THR A 165 -1.61 -9.95 -4.33
C THR A 165 -1.33 -8.89 -5.40
N MET A 166 -0.34 -8.02 -5.18
CA MET A 166 0.01 -6.95 -6.13
C MET A 166 0.87 -7.44 -7.31
N SER A 167 1.77 -8.40 -7.06
CA SER A 167 2.75 -8.86 -8.06
C SER A 167 2.12 -9.40 -9.36
N PRO A 168 1.08 -10.26 -9.34
CA PRO A 168 0.47 -10.78 -10.56
C PRO A 168 -0.13 -9.67 -11.43
N ARG A 169 -0.71 -8.65 -10.81
CA ARG A 169 -1.27 -7.49 -11.51
C ARG A 169 -0.17 -6.63 -12.13
N ALA A 170 0.91 -6.39 -11.40
CA ALA A 170 2.05 -5.63 -11.90
C ALA A 170 2.70 -6.34 -13.09
N TYR A 171 2.92 -7.65 -12.99
CA TYR A 171 3.47 -8.47 -14.07
C TYR A 171 2.61 -8.41 -15.34
N LYS A 172 1.31 -8.71 -15.22
CA LYS A 172 0.38 -8.68 -16.37
C LYS A 172 0.32 -7.30 -17.01
N GLY A 173 0.32 -6.24 -16.21
CA GLY A 173 0.29 -4.88 -16.71
C GLY A 173 1.58 -4.45 -17.39
N HIS A 174 2.74 -4.87 -16.88
CA HIS A 174 4.02 -4.65 -17.56
C HIS A 174 4.06 -5.35 -18.94
N LEU A 175 3.60 -6.59 -19.03
CA LEU A 175 3.47 -7.29 -20.31
C LEU A 175 2.50 -6.59 -21.26
N TRP A 176 1.38 -6.10 -20.72
CA TRP A 176 0.42 -5.33 -21.51
C TRP A 176 1.06 -4.05 -22.08
N TYR A 177 1.85 -3.32 -21.30
CA TYR A 177 2.58 -2.15 -21.78
C TYR A 177 3.54 -2.49 -22.93
N LYS A 178 4.34 -3.55 -22.77
CA LYS A 178 5.27 -4.05 -23.81
C LYS A 178 4.54 -4.44 -25.10
N LYS A 179 3.36 -5.04 -24.99
CA LYS A 179 2.54 -5.43 -26.15
C LYS A 179 1.85 -4.22 -26.80
N LYS A 180 1.42 -3.25 -26.00
CA LYS A 180 0.61 -2.11 -26.45
C LYS A 180 1.44 -1.02 -27.11
N PHE A 181 2.64 -0.73 -26.59
CA PHE A 181 3.47 0.38 -27.04
C PHE A 181 4.80 -0.14 -27.60
N LYS A 182 5.09 0.18 -28.86
CA LYS A 182 6.36 -0.18 -29.50
C LYS A 182 7.54 0.56 -28.85
N GLU A 183 7.30 1.77 -28.38
CA GLU A 183 8.28 2.67 -27.78
C GLU A 183 8.47 2.42 -26.28
N TYR A 184 7.91 1.34 -25.72
CA TYR A 184 8.05 1.03 -24.30
C TYR A 184 9.51 0.70 -23.95
N PRO A 185 10.11 1.32 -22.92
CA PRO A 185 11.52 1.10 -22.60
C PRO A 185 11.79 -0.36 -22.19
N GLN A 186 12.68 -1.03 -22.92
CA GLN A 186 13.01 -2.44 -22.68
C GLN A 186 13.79 -2.67 -21.38
N SER A 187 14.54 -1.67 -20.93
CA SER A 187 15.27 -1.68 -19.65
C SER A 187 14.37 -1.57 -18.43
N ARG A 188 13.13 -1.08 -18.60
CA ARG A 188 12.19 -0.87 -17.50
C ARG A 188 11.79 -2.20 -16.88
N LYS A 189 11.83 -2.26 -15.56
CA LYS A 189 11.43 -3.41 -14.74
C LYS A 189 9.97 -3.28 -14.29
N ILE A 190 9.46 -4.28 -13.58
CA ILE A 190 8.05 -4.36 -13.21
C ILE A 190 7.79 -3.51 -11.96
N VAL A 191 8.45 -3.81 -10.84
CA VAL A 191 8.25 -3.18 -9.52
C VAL A 191 9.58 -2.77 -8.87
N ILE A 192 10.58 -3.65 -8.78
CA ILE A 192 11.84 -3.37 -8.08
C ILE A 192 12.87 -2.85 -9.09
N PRO A 193 13.39 -1.62 -8.93
CA PRO A 193 14.36 -1.06 -9.84
C PRO A 193 15.55 -1.99 -10.05
N PHE A 194 15.94 -2.17 -11.31
CA PHE A 194 17.08 -3.00 -11.77
C PHE A 194 16.96 -4.51 -11.52
N ILE A 195 16.00 -4.97 -10.71
CA ILE A 195 15.84 -6.39 -10.33
C ILE A 195 14.61 -7.01 -11.00
N LEU A 196 13.41 -6.55 -10.64
CA LEU A 196 12.14 -7.21 -10.97
C LEU A 196 11.16 -6.27 -11.62
#